data_AF-Q1Q5B8-F1
#
_entry.id   AF-Q1Q5B8-F1
#
_cell.length_a   1.000
_cell.length_b   1.000
_cell.length_c   1.000
_cell.angle_alpha   90.00
_cell.angle_beta   90.00
_cell.angle_gamma   90.00
#
_symmetry.space_group_name_H-M   'P 1'
#
loop_
_entity.id
_entity.type
_entity.pdbx_description
1 polymer ?
#
loop_
_entity_poly.entity_id
_entity_poly.type
_entity_poly.pdbx_seq_one_letter_code
_entity_poly.pdbx_strand_id
1 'polypeptide(L)'
;MSDHKTKVFTVCTANNVKSVPAEFFRAGRFDATFFVDLPTPEEQRTILDLHAAKYGVSIDTVPNITNWTGAEIETLCRLASIFGTLEEAARYIVPIYQSRGKEIEELRTYAKGNCVPASIPQSNVKTPIARKIRPSSPSQN
;
A
#
# COMPACT_ATOMS: atom_id res chain seq x y z
N MET A 1 -24.68 17.44 3.35
CA MET A 1 -24.09 18.72 3.78
C MET A 1 -23.24 18.41 5.01
N SER A 2 -22.03 17.89 4.80
CA SER A 2 -21.07 17.63 5.89
C SER A 2 -20.18 18.86 5.98
N ASP A 3 -20.51 19.72 6.94
CA ASP A 3 -19.89 21.02 7.14
C ASP A 3 -18.69 20.84 8.09
N HIS A 4 -17.47 20.79 7.54
CA HIS A 4 -16.23 20.80 8.31
C HIS A 4 -15.67 22.23 8.32
N LYS A 5 -15.80 22.92 9.46
CA LYS A 5 -15.30 24.30 9.66
C LYS A 5 -13.77 24.43 9.77
N THR A 6 -13.04 23.32 9.72
CA THR A 6 -11.57 23.25 9.88
C THR A 6 -10.93 22.43 8.76
N LYS A 7 -9.74 22.86 8.29
CA LYS A 7 -8.96 22.17 7.24
C LYS A 7 -8.18 20.98 7.80
N VAL A 8 -8.86 20.00 8.40
CA VAL A 8 -8.23 18.78 8.93
C VAL A 8 -8.55 17.61 8.01
N PHE A 9 -7.52 16.84 7.65
CA PHE A 9 -7.66 15.58 6.92
C PHE A 9 -7.11 14.46 7.79
N THR A 10 -7.92 13.44 8.03
CA THR A 10 -7.59 12.32 8.93
C THR A 10 -7.41 11.05 8.12
N VAL A 11 -6.30 10.35 8.35
CA VAL A 11 -6.00 9.04 7.74
C VAL A 11 -5.87 8.00 8.86
N CYS A 12 -6.45 6.83 8.66
CA CYS A 12 -6.33 5.70 9.58
C CYS A 12 -6.00 4.43 8.80
N THR A 13 -5.23 3.53 9.42
CA THR A 13 -4.84 2.23 8.83
C THR A 13 -5.26 1.11 9.76
N ALA A 14 -5.78 0.01 9.22
CA ALA A 14 -6.11 -1.18 9.99
C ALA A 14 -5.75 -2.43 9.20
N ASN A 15 -4.99 -3.34 9.82
CA ASN A 15 -4.67 -4.64 9.24
C ASN A 15 -5.80 -5.67 9.47
N ASN A 16 -6.66 -5.44 10.46
CA ASN A 16 -7.80 -6.29 10.76
C ASN A 16 -9.09 -5.46 10.81
N VAL A 17 -9.83 -5.45 9.70
CA VAL A 17 -11.09 -4.69 9.59
C VAL A 17 -12.17 -5.16 10.57
N LYS A 18 -12.16 -6.44 10.97
CA LYS A 18 -13.13 -7.00 11.92
C LYS A 18 -13.00 -6.40 13.32
N SER A 19 -11.82 -5.88 13.67
CA SER A 19 -11.58 -5.19 14.94
C SER A 19 -11.99 -3.72 14.95
N VAL A 20 -12.30 -3.14 13.78
CA VAL A 20 -12.71 -1.74 13.67
C VAL A 20 -14.21 -1.63 13.99
N PRO A 21 -14.62 -0.80 14.96
CA PRO A 21 -16.02 -0.63 15.30
C PRO A 21 -16.86 -0.18 14.09
N ALA A 22 -18.03 -0.77 13.90
CA ALA A 22 -18.89 -0.55 12.72
C ALA A 22 -19.30 0.93 12.56
N GLU A 23 -19.29 1.68 13.66
CA GLU A 23 -19.59 3.10 13.71
C GLU A 23 -18.62 3.94 12.88
N PHE A 24 -17.41 3.47 12.60
CA PHE A 24 -16.45 4.15 11.71
C PHE A 24 -16.83 4.05 10.24
N PHE A 25 -17.50 2.98 9.82
CA PHE A 25 -17.91 2.76 8.42
C PHE A 25 -19.27 3.38 8.08
N ARG A 26 -19.96 3.98 9.07
CA ARG A 26 -21.21 4.70 8.85
C ARG A 26 -20.96 5.94 7.99
N ALA A 27 -21.85 6.17 7.02
CA ALA A 27 -21.84 7.34 6.16
C ALA A 27 -21.70 8.64 6.97
N GLY A 28 -20.68 9.44 6.65
CA GLY A 28 -20.38 10.73 7.30
C GLY A 28 -19.16 10.76 8.24
N ARG A 29 -18.36 9.69 8.34
CA ARG A 29 -17.08 9.70 9.11
C ARG A 29 -15.85 9.48 8.24
N PHE A 30 -15.73 8.33 7.60
CA PHE A 30 -14.71 8.09 6.58
C PHE A 30 -15.34 8.16 5.20
N ASP A 31 -14.88 9.10 4.38
CA ASP A 31 -15.40 9.34 3.03
C ASP A 31 -14.91 8.30 2.02
N ALA A 32 -13.75 7.67 2.27
CA ALA A 32 -13.17 6.65 1.42
C ALA A 32 -12.37 5.63 2.24
N THR A 33 -12.58 4.36 1.93
CA THR A 33 -11.78 3.24 2.45
C THR A 33 -11.00 2.62 1.31
N PHE A 34 -9.68 2.50 1.48
CA PHE A 34 -8.80 1.91 0.48
C PHE A 34 -8.29 0.55 0.95
N PHE A 35 -8.23 -0.41 0.02
CA PHE A 35 -7.62 -1.70 0.27
C PHE A 35 -6.23 -1.74 -0.36
N VAL A 36 -5.22 -1.95 0.48
CA VAL A 36 -3.83 -2.14 0.08
C VAL A 36 -3.55 -3.63 0.13
N ASP A 37 -3.40 -4.25 -1.04
CA ASP A 37 -3.09 -5.67 -1.17
C ASP A 37 -1.56 -5.90 -1.20
N LEU A 38 -1.15 -7.15 -1.31
CA LEU A 38 0.20 -7.51 -1.69
C LEU A 38 0.56 -6.86 -3.04
N PRO A 39 1.81 -6.39 -3.19
CA PRO A 39 2.25 -5.71 -4.39
C PRO A 39 2.10 -6.60 -5.63
N THR A 40 1.61 -6.00 -6.70
CA THR A 40 1.61 -6.57 -8.05
C THR A 40 3.05 -6.79 -8.57
N PRO A 41 3.28 -7.61 -9.60
CA PRO A 41 4.62 -7.82 -10.14
C PRO A 41 5.37 -6.53 -10.54
N GLU A 42 4.64 -5.52 -11.04
CA GLU A 42 5.19 -4.20 -11.39
C GLU A 42 5.61 -3.40 -10.13
N GLU A 43 4.76 -3.40 -9.10
CA GLU A 43 5.06 -2.77 -7.81
C GLU A 43 6.21 -3.51 -7.10
N GLN A 44 6.24 -4.85 -7.15
CA GLN A 44 7.33 -5.66 -6.61
C GLN A 44 8.66 -5.30 -7.24
N ARG A 45 8.70 -5.13 -8.57
CA ARG A 45 9.91 -4.71 -9.28
C ARG A 45 10.35 -3.32 -8.84
N THR A 46 9.39 -2.39 -8.73
CA THR A 46 9.66 -1.01 -8.29
C THR A 46 10.23 -0.98 -6.86
N ILE A 47 9.66 -1.77 -5.95
CA ILE A 47 10.12 -1.91 -4.56
C ILE A 47 11.53 -2.53 -4.54
N LEU A 48 11.76 -3.57 -5.34
CA LEU A 48 13.07 -4.22 -5.44
C LEU A 48 14.13 -3.25 -5.94
N ASP A 49 13.87 -2.52 -7.02
CA ASP A 49 14.81 -1.54 -7.59
C ASP A 49 15.15 -0.44 -6.55
N LEU A 50 14.15 0.05 -5.81
CA LEU A 50 14.33 1.04 -4.73
C LEU A 50 15.25 0.52 -3.62
N HIS A 51 14.99 -0.69 -3.11
CA HIS A 51 15.76 -1.23 -1.99
C HIS A 51 17.13 -1.77 -2.42
N ALA A 52 17.26 -2.32 -3.63
CA ALA A 52 18.55 -2.70 -4.18
C ALA A 52 19.49 -1.49 -4.28
N ALA A 53 18.99 -0.35 -4.76
CA ALA A 53 19.74 0.90 -4.76
C ALA A 53 20.11 1.37 -3.33
N LYS A 54 19.17 1.25 -2.37
CA LYS A 54 19.40 1.61 -0.96
C LYS A 54 20.52 0.78 -0.31
N TYR A 55 20.61 -0.51 -0.62
CA TYR A 55 21.59 -1.43 -0.02
C TYR A 55 22.82 -1.72 -0.89
N GLY A 56 22.92 -1.10 -2.08
CA GLY A 56 24.05 -1.29 -3.00
C GLY A 56 24.13 -2.71 -3.60
N VAL A 57 22.99 -3.37 -3.77
CA VAL A 57 22.91 -4.74 -4.29
C VAL A 57 22.62 -4.72 -5.78
N SER A 58 23.37 -5.50 -6.58
CA SER A 58 23.07 -5.69 -8.00
C SER A 58 21.87 -6.64 -8.16
N ILE A 59 20.95 -6.30 -9.06
CA ILE A 59 19.82 -7.16 -9.42
C ILE A 59 20.20 -7.95 -10.67
N ASP A 60 20.96 -9.02 -10.49
CA ASP A 60 21.39 -9.88 -11.60
C ASP A 60 20.30 -10.89 -11.97
N THR A 61 19.75 -11.57 -10.96
CA THR A 61 18.62 -12.48 -11.07
C THR A 61 17.61 -12.12 -9.98
N VAL A 62 16.32 -12.22 -10.31
CA VAL A 62 15.23 -11.92 -9.38
C VAL A 62 14.67 -13.24 -8.89
N PRO A 63 14.75 -13.55 -7.58
CA PRO A 63 14.13 -14.75 -7.03
C PRO A 63 12.59 -14.65 -7.13
N ASN A 64 11.91 -15.79 -7.01
CA ASN A 64 10.44 -15.79 -7.00
C ASN A 64 9.90 -15.13 -5.73
N ILE A 65 9.54 -13.86 -5.84
CA ILE A 65 8.95 -13.04 -4.78
C ILE A 65 7.42 -12.93 -4.88
N THR A 66 6.77 -13.88 -5.56
CA THR A 66 5.30 -13.90 -5.68
C THR A 66 4.66 -13.96 -4.30
N ASN A 67 3.64 -13.12 -4.05
CA ASN A 67 2.96 -12.96 -2.76
C ASN A 67 3.85 -12.49 -1.60
N TRP A 68 4.98 -11.85 -1.89
CA TRP A 68 5.77 -11.18 -0.87
C TRP A 68 5.25 -9.78 -0.60
N THR A 69 5.35 -9.35 0.65
CA THR A 69 5.10 -7.97 1.07
C THR A 69 6.29 -7.07 0.73
N GLY A 70 6.06 -5.75 0.72
CA GLY A 70 7.15 -4.79 0.55
C GLY A 70 8.26 -4.93 1.62
N ALA A 71 7.90 -5.29 2.86
CA ALA A 71 8.87 -5.49 3.94
C ALA A 71 9.76 -6.73 3.72
N GLU A 72 9.22 -7.79 3.11
CA GLU A 72 10.00 -8.98 2.75
C GLU A 72 10.95 -8.70 1.59
N ILE A 73 10.51 -7.91 0.60
CA ILE A 73 11.37 -7.46 -0.51
C ILE A 73 12.48 -6.52 0.01
N GLU A 74 12.18 -5.62 0.94
CA GLU A 74 13.22 -4.82 1.60
C GLU A 74 14.23 -5.71 2.34
N THR A 75 13.72 -6.69 3.09
CA THR A 75 14.56 -7.63 3.84
C THR A 75 15.44 -8.47 2.91
N LEU A 76 14.92 -8.84 1.74
CA LEU A 76 15.69 -9.54 0.70
C LEU A 76 16.94 -8.75 0.31
N CYS A 77 16.78 -7.48 -0.05
CA CYS A 77 17.90 -6.62 -0.41
C CYS A 77 18.87 -6.41 0.76
N ARG A 78 18.34 -6.24 1.98
CA ARG A 78 19.16 -6.11 3.20
C ARG A 78 19.98 -7.36 3.50
N LEU A 79 19.44 -8.55 3.28
CA LEU A 79 20.16 -9.81 3.46
C LEU A 79 21.13 -10.06 2.31
N ALA A 80 20.78 -9.68 1.08
CA ALA A 80 21.65 -9.81 -0.08
C ALA A 80 22.91 -8.95 0.05
N SER A 81 22.86 -7.78 0.72
CA SER A 81 24.08 -7.02 1.01
C SER A 81 25.04 -7.73 1.98
N ILE A 82 24.57 -8.77 2.69
CA ILE A 82 25.37 -9.58 3.61
C ILE A 82 25.84 -10.88 2.93
N PHE A 83 24.93 -11.55 2.22
CA PHE A 83 25.19 -12.84 1.57
C PHE A 83 25.75 -12.73 0.14
N GLY A 84 25.68 -11.55 -0.48
CA GLY A 84 26.18 -11.26 -1.82
C GLY A 84 25.13 -11.36 -2.93
N THR A 85 24.17 -12.29 -2.85
CA THR A 85 23.16 -12.50 -3.90
C THR A 85 21.73 -12.50 -3.36
N LEU A 86 20.78 -12.13 -4.22
CA LEU A 86 19.34 -12.14 -3.90
C LEU A 86 18.83 -13.58 -3.73
N GLU A 87 19.34 -14.54 -4.51
CA GLU A 87 18.94 -15.95 -4.45
C GLU A 87 19.29 -16.59 -3.11
N GLU A 88 20.49 -16.29 -2.58
CA GLU A 88 20.93 -16.83 -1.29
C GLU A 88 20.12 -16.19 -0.16
N ALA A 89 19.93 -14.88 -0.22
CA ALA A 89 19.13 -14.12 0.75
C ALA A 89 17.67 -14.62 0.82
N ALA A 90 17.07 -14.99 -0.31
CA ALA A 90 15.68 -15.44 -0.37
C ALA A 90 15.41 -16.70 0.45
N ARG A 91 16.43 -17.57 0.64
CA ARG A 91 16.30 -18.82 1.42
C ARG A 91 16.04 -18.59 2.91
N TYR A 92 16.34 -17.40 3.41
CA TYR A 92 16.20 -17.04 4.82
C TYR A 92 14.90 -16.30 5.12
N ILE A 93 14.03 -16.11 4.12
CA ILE A 93 12.79 -15.36 4.25
C ILE A 93 11.61 -16.31 4.06
N VAL A 94 10.72 -16.32 5.04
CA VAL A 94 9.44 -17.03 4.97
C VAL A 94 8.35 -15.98 4.78
N PRO A 95 7.66 -15.93 3.63
CA PRO A 95 6.68 -14.90 3.37
C PRO A 95 5.44 -15.06 4.25
N ILE A 96 4.89 -13.94 4.72
CA ILE A 96 3.72 -13.89 5.58
C ILE A 96 2.53 -14.58 4.93
N TYR A 97 2.41 -14.52 3.60
CA TYR A 97 1.37 -15.21 2.85
C TYR A 97 1.39 -16.72 3.06
N GLN A 98 2.56 -17.34 3.27
CA GLN A 98 2.65 -18.76 3.56
C GLN A 98 2.04 -19.12 4.93
N SER A 99 2.18 -18.24 5.92
CA SER A 99 1.66 -18.47 7.27
C SER A 99 0.22 -17.97 7.48
N ARG A 100 -0.15 -16.85 6.84
CA ARG A 100 -1.42 -16.12 7.05
C ARG A 100 -2.20 -15.89 5.76
N GLY A 101 -1.95 -16.67 4.71
CA GLY A 101 -2.63 -16.52 3.41
C GLY A 101 -4.15 -16.54 3.53
N LYS A 102 -4.71 -17.38 4.42
CA LYS A 102 -6.16 -17.41 4.69
C LYS A 102 -6.70 -16.06 5.19
N GLU A 103 -6.01 -15.42 6.12
CA GLU A 103 -6.41 -14.10 6.64
C GLU A 103 -6.38 -13.04 5.53
N ILE A 104 -5.38 -13.10 4.65
CA ILE A 104 -5.25 -12.20 3.49
C ILE A 104 -6.41 -12.41 2.50
N GLU A 105 -6.76 -13.66 2.19
CA GLU A 105 -7.88 -13.98 1.29
C GLU A 105 -9.24 -13.54 1.87
N GLU A 106 -9.43 -13.68 3.19
CA GLU A 106 -10.61 -13.16 3.87
C GLU A 106 -10.69 -11.62 3.75
N LEU A 107 -9.57 -10.92 3.91
CA LEU A 107 -9.51 -9.46 3.73
C LEU A 107 -9.78 -9.05 2.28
N ARG A 108 -9.23 -9.77 1.29
CA ARG A 108 -9.51 -9.55 -0.15
C ARG A 108 -11.00 -9.71 -0.45
N THR A 109 -11.62 -10.74 0.13
CA THR A 109 -13.05 -11.01 -0.04
C THR A 109 -13.90 -9.86 0.53
N TYR A 110 -13.55 -9.37 1.72
CA TYR A 110 -14.21 -8.20 2.31
C TYR A 110 -14.01 -6.95 1.43
N ALA A 111 -12.81 -6.72 0.92
CA ALA A 111 -12.47 -5.52 0.16
C ALA A 111 -13.29 -5.33 -1.12
N LYS A 112 -13.63 -6.41 -1.84
CA LYS A 112 -14.33 -6.38 -3.14
C LYS A 112 -15.63 -5.56 -3.14
N GLY A 113 -16.33 -5.45 -2.01
CA GLY A 113 -17.57 -4.68 -1.89
C GLY A 113 -17.50 -3.45 -0.97
N ASN A 114 -16.40 -3.28 -0.22
CA ASN A 114 -16.31 -2.30 0.86
C ASN A 114 -15.18 -1.29 0.67
N CYS A 115 -14.25 -1.52 -0.26
CA CYS A 115 -13.03 -0.73 -0.40
C CYS A 115 -12.72 -0.43 -1.87
N VAL A 116 -12.02 0.68 -2.09
CA VAL A 116 -11.39 1.01 -3.37
C VAL A 116 -9.99 0.39 -3.40
N PRO A 117 -9.59 -0.36 -4.44
CA PRO A 117 -8.22 -0.86 -4.54
C PRO A 117 -7.22 0.29 -4.61
N ALA A 118 -6.16 0.24 -3.81
CA ALA A 118 -5.10 1.24 -3.81
C ALA A 118 -4.16 1.09 -5.02
N SER A 119 -3.96 -0.14 -5.49
CA SER A 119 -3.18 -0.45 -6.69
C SER A 119 -4.03 -0.13 -7.93
N ILE A 120 -3.80 1.05 -8.51
CA ILE A 120 -4.42 1.46 -9.77
C ILE A 120 -3.36 1.25 -10.86
N PRO A 121 -3.63 0.45 -11.91
CA PRO A 121 -2.73 0.35 -13.05
C PRO A 121 -2.43 1.75 -13.59
N GLN A 122 -1.15 2.09 -13.82
CA GLN A 122 -0.76 3.45 -14.21
C GLN A 122 -1.51 3.96 -15.45
N SER A 123 -1.97 3.05 -16.32
CA SER A 123 -2.82 3.35 -17.49
C SER A 123 -4.17 4.00 -17.15
N ASN A 124 -4.68 3.83 -15.93
CA ASN A 124 -5.98 4.34 -15.47
C ASN A 124 -5.88 5.54 -14.51
N VAL A 125 -4.68 6.03 -14.23
CA VAL A 125 -4.49 7.24 -13.44
C VAL A 125 -4.90 8.45 -14.29
N LYS A 126 -6.19 8.80 -14.26
CA LYS A 126 -6.63 10.12 -14.71
C LYS A 126 -5.95 11.14 -13.80
N THR A 127 -5.08 11.98 -14.38
CA THR A 127 -4.49 13.11 -13.66
C THR A 127 -5.61 13.86 -12.94
N PRO A 128 -5.56 14.03 -11.62
CA PRO A 128 -6.61 14.74 -10.92
C PRO A 128 -6.69 16.15 -11.53
N ILE A 129 -7.83 16.48 -12.13
CA ILE A 129 -8.13 17.83 -12.61
C ILE A 129 -7.93 18.72 -11.40
N ALA A 130 -6.88 19.56 -11.43
CA ALA A 130 -6.59 20.50 -10.37
C ALA A 130 -7.88 21.29 -10.09
N ARG A 131 -8.54 21.00 -8.95
CA ARG A 131 -9.68 21.79 -8.50
C ARG A 131 -9.13 23.17 -8.25
N LYS A 132 -9.41 24.10 -9.17
CA LYS A 132 -8.98 25.50 -9.11
C LYS A 132 -9.62 26.09 -7.85
N ILE A 133 -8.88 26.07 -6.74
CA ILE A 133 -9.30 26.73 -5.50
C ILE A 133 -9.33 28.23 -5.84
N ARG A 134 -10.52 28.78 -6.04
CA ARG A 134 -10.66 30.24 -6.18
C ARG A 134 -10.36 30.82 -4.80
N PRO A 135 -9.36 31.69 -4.63
CA PRO A 135 -9.21 32.43 -3.39
C PRO A 135 -10.46 33.29 -3.21
N SER A 136 -11.16 33.09 -2.10
CA SER A 136 -12.23 33.99 -1.68
C SER A 136 -11.60 35.33 -1.31
N SER A 137 -12.03 36.41 -1.98
CA SER A 137 -11.59 37.77 -1.69
C SER A 137 -11.77 38.11 -0.20
N PRO A 138 -10.82 38.81 0.44
CA PRO A 138 -11.00 39.25 1.82
C PRO A 138 -12.17 40.23 1.91
N SER A 139 -13.14 39.93 2.78
CA SER A 139 -14.19 40.86 3.18
C SER A 139 -13.54 42.07 3.82
N GLN A 140 -13.74 43.26 3.24
CA GLN A 140 -13.39 44.51 3.91
C GLN A 140 -14.48 44.82 4.94
N ASN A 141 -14.09 44.74 6.21
CA ASN A 141 -14.75 45.42 7.33
C ASN A 141 -13.70 46.30 8.01
#